data_AF-A0A382IKR2-F1
#
_entry.id   AF-A0A382IKR2-F1
#
_cell.length_a   1.000
_cell.length_b   1.000
_cell.length_c   1.000
_cell.angle_alpha   90.00
_cell.angle_beta   90.00
_cell.angle_gamma   90.00
#
_symmetry.space_group_name_H-M   'P 1'
#
loop_
_entity.id
_entity.type
_entity.pdbx_description
1 polymer ?
#
loop_
_entity_poly.entity_id
_entity_poly.type
_entity_poly.pdbx_seq_one_letter_code
_entity_poly.pdbx_strand_id
1 'polypeptide(L)'
;MSKIKQNNYVLFFYNDSKKWLVKISKNEQLHTHIGVLKHSDAIGKEYGSRLVSNKDKYVYLFEPTIHDFVMKIQHGTQIVYPKDLGYIVARTGLTSGQKVVEIGTGSGSLTSFLAGIVKSRGHVYTYDVEPKFMKIAEKNIKKAGMSK
;
A
#
# COMPACT_ATOMS: atom_id res chain seq x y z
N MET A 1 2.07 19.66 -6.44
CA MET A 1 1.57 18.29 -6.11
C MET A 1 1.01 18.30 -4.69
N SER A 2 0.37 17.21 -4.21
CA SER A 2 -0.13 17.16 -2.83
C SER A 2 1.03 17.23 -1.82
N LYS A 3 0.82 17.93 -0.69
CA LYS A 3 1.81 18.05 0.39
C LYS A 3 1.69 16.88 1.36
N ILE A 4 2.83 16.35 1.80
CA ILE A 4 2.94 15.28 2.78
C ILE A 4 2.59 15.81 4.16
N LYS A 5 1.66 15.13 4.84
CA LYS A 5 1.20 15.44 6.20
C LYS A 5 1.44 14.25 7.14
N GLN A 6 1.32 14.52 8.43
CA GLN A 6 1.24 13.48 9.46
C GLN A 6 0.20 12.41 9.08
N ASN A 7 0.50 11.14 9.37
CA ASN A 7 -0.32 9.97 9.06
C ASN A 7 -0.50 9.61 7.58
N ASN A 8 0.07 10.36 6.63
CA ASN A 8 0.10 9.92 5.25
C ASN A 8 1.04 8.73 5.08
N TYR A 9 0.69 7.82 4.17
CA TYR A 9 1.64 6.83 3.69
C TYR A 9 2.47 7.43 2.57
N VAL A 10 3.78 7.23 2.60
CA VAL A 10 4.74 7.71 1.61
C VAL A 10 5.63 6.56 1.18
N LEU A 11 5.88 6.45 -0.12
CA LEU A 11 6.83 5.51 -0.67
C LEU A 11 8.20 6.20 -0.79
N PHE A 12 9.13 5.81 0.06
CA PHE A 12 10.52 6.23 0.01
C PHE A 12 11.20 5.38 -1.06
N PHE A 13 11.43 5.94 -2.25
CA PHE A 13 11.99 5.27 -3.40
C PHE A 13 13.49 5.57 -3.53
N TYR A 14 14.33 4.55 -3.37
CA TYR A 14 15.76 4.66 -3.66
C TYR A 14 16.09 4.11 -5.06
N ASN A 15 15.63 2.89 -5.35
CA ASN A 15 15.75 2.24 -6.65
C ASN A 15 14.72 1.10 -6.75
N ASP A 16 14.74 0.34 -7.85
CA ASP A 16 13.76 -0.72 -8.10
C ASP A 16 13.74 -1.86 -7.08
N SER A 17 14.89 -2.14 -6.47
CA SER A 17 15.00 -3.18 -5.44
C SER A 17 14.76 -2.65 -4.02
N LYS A 18 14.90 -1.34 -3.80
CA LYS A 18 14.89 -0.71 -2.48
C LYS A 18 13.88 0.43 -2.43
N LYS A 19 12.69 0.08 -1.94
CA LYS A 19 11.54 0.98 -1.72
C LYS A 19 10.94 0.66 -0.36
N TRP A 20 10.58 1.68 0.41
CA TRP A 20 9.97 1.54 1.73
C TRP A 20 8.64 2.27 1.78
N LEU A 21 7.57 1.54 2.15
CA LEU A 21 6.26 2.12 2.37
C LEU A 21 6.11 2.46 3.85
N VAL A 22 6.04 3.75 4.15
CA VAL A 22 6.15 4.26 5.52
C VAL A 22 4.96 5.14 5.86
N LYS A 23 4.43 5.00 7.07
CA LYS A 23 3.44 5.94 7.61
C LYS A 23 4.18 7.09 8.29
N ILE A 24 3.96 8.31 7.83
CA ILE A 24 4.67 9.49 8.33
C ILE A 24 4.24 9.83 9.75
N SER A 25 5.22 9.96 10.62
CA SER A 25 5.05 10.40 12.01
C SER A 25 6.21 11.30 12.44
N LYS A 26 5.93 12.51 12.96
CA LYS A 26 6.94 13.52 13.32
C LYS A 26 8.11 12.99 14.18
N ASN A 27 7.86 12.02 15.05
CA ASN A 27 8.84 11.52 16.01
C ASN A 27 9.55 10.23 15.55
N GLU A 28 9.22 9.72 14.37
CA GLU A 28 9.78 8.48 13.86
C GLU A 28 10.85 8.71 12.78
N GLN A 29 11.68 7.69 12.60
CA GLN A 29 12.77 7.69 11.63
C GLN A 29 12.84 6.34 10.93
N LEU A 30 13.19 6.36 9.64
CA LEU A 30 13.41 5.17 8.85
C LEU A 30 14.92 4.86 8.82
N HIS A 31 15.30 3.74 9.45
CA HIS A 31 16.68 3.24 9.42
C HIS A 31 16.88 2.30 8.23
N THR A 32 17.91 2.57 7.42
CA THR A 32 18.22 1.77 6.23
C THR A 32 19.73 1.60 6.05
N HIS A 33 20.14 0.69 5.17
CA HIS A 33 21.53 0.55 4.74
C HIS A 33 22.15 1.85 4.17
N ILE A 34 21.34 2.70 3.53
CA ILE A 34 21.76 3.99 2.95
C ILE A 34 21.77 5.14 3.97
N GLY A 35 21.51 4.87 5.24
CA GLY A 35 21.43 5.86 6.31
C GLY A 35 20.03 6.02 6.88
N VAL A 36 19.88 7.04 7.71
CA VAL A 36 18.66 7.38 8.46
C VAL A 36 17.92 8.50 7.75
N LEU A 37 16.60 8.35 7.63
CA LEU A 37 15.70 9.33 7.03
C LEU A 37 14.64 9.70 8.06
N LYS A 38 14.65 10.95 8.53
CA LYS A 38 13.68 11.40 9.54
C LYS A 38 12.34 11.68 8.87
N HIS A 39 11.25 11.20 9.46
CA HIS A 39 9.92 11.44 8.91
C HIS A 39 9.53 12.93 8.98
N SER A 40 10.05 13.65 9.98
CA SER A 40 9.90 15.10 10.11
C SER A 40 10.29 15.86 8.85
N ASP A 41 11.31 15.37 8.15
CA ASP A 41 11.88 16.06 6.99
C ASP A 41 11.00 15.88 5.74
N ALA A 42 10.13 14.86 5.74
CA ALA A 42 9.11 14.66 4.70
C ALA A 42 7.91 15.60 4.87
N ILE A 43 7.56 15.96 6.11
CA ILE A 43 6.34 16.73 6.40
C ILE A 43 6.44 18.12 5.77
N GLY A 44 5.39 18.53 5.05
CA GLY A 44 5.31 19.82 4.36
C GLY A 44 5.96 19.84 2.98
N LYS A 45 6.77 18.83 2.62
CA LYS A 45 7.26 18.65 1.25
C LYS A 45 6.16 18.15 0.33
N GLU A 46 6.30 18.43 -0.95
CA GLU A 46 5.44 17.83 -1.97
C GLU A 46 5.90 16.41 -2.29
N TYR A 47 4.95 15.52 -2.62
CA TYR A 47 5.31 14.29 -3.31
C TYR A 47 6.14 14.60 -4.57
N GLY A 48 7.08 13.72 -4.90
CA GLY A 48 8.14 13.94 -5.90
C GLY A 48 9.40 14.59 -5.33
N SER A 49 9.36 15.19 -4.14
CA SER A 49 10.55 15.74 -3.49
C SER A 49 11.56 14.66 -3.09
N ARG A 50 12.83 15.05 -2.94
CA ARG A 50 13.88 14.17 -2.40
C ARG A 50 14.19 14.45 -0.93
N LEU A 51 14.60 13.41 -0.20
CA LEU A 51 15.26 13.50 1.11
C LEU A 51 16.66 12.94 1.03
N VAL A 52 17.59 13.58 1.73
CA VAL A 52 18.98 13.13 1.84
C VAL A 52 19.17 12.50 3.22
N SER A 53 19.79 11.33 3.27
CA SER A 53 20.15 10.63 4.49
C SER A 53 21.44 11.19 5.09
N ASN A 54 21.77 10.77 6.31
CA ASN A 54 23.04 11.11 6.96
C ASN A 54 24.29 10.48 6.30
N LYS A 55 24.16 9.74 5.19
CA LYS A 55 25.27 9.18 4.39
C LYS A 55 25.32 9.78 2.98
N ASP A 56 24.73 10.95 2.78
CA ASP A 56 24.66 11.65 1.49
C ASP A 56 24.02 10.84 0.34
N LYS A 57 23.15 9.88 0.69
CA LYS A 57 22.29 9.18 -0.27
C LYS A 57 20.90 9.78 -0.22
N TYR A 58 20.17 9.76 -1.32
CA TYR A 58 18.84 10.35 -1.36
C TYR A 58 17.77 9.36 -1.81
N VAL A 59 16.53 9.62 -1.40
CA VAL A 59 15.33 8.92 -1.87
C VAL A 59 14.33 9.93 -2.42
N TYR A 60 13.50 9.51 -3.36
CA TYR A 60 12.30 10.26 -3.77
C TYR A 60 11.10 9.87 -2.89
N LEU A 61 10.23 10.84 -2.62
CA LEU A 61 9.01 10.65 -1.84
C LEU A 61 7.81 10.54 -2.79
N PHE A 62 7.31 9.33 -3.04
CA PHE A 62 6.15 9.14 -3.93
C PHE A 62 4.86 8.87 -3.17
N GLU A 63 3.75 9.29 -3.79
CA GLU A 63 2.43 8.91 -3.33
C GLU A 63 2.23 7.41 -3.62
N PRO A 64 1.97 6.57 -2.61
CA PRO A 64 1.84 5.13 -2.83
C PRO A 64 0.62 4.79 -3.67
N THR A 65 0.83 3.90 -4.63
CA THR A 65 -0.24 3.27 -5.40
C THR A 65 -0.80 2.05 -4.68
N ILE A 66 -1.95 1.53 -5.12
CA ILE A 66 -2.47 0.25 -4.59
C ILE A 66 -1.48 -0.90 -4.80
N HIS A 67 -0.71 -0.87 -5.88
CA HIS A 67 0.35 -1.84 -6.15
C HIS A 67 1.42 -1.82 -5.05
N ASP A 68 1.82 -0.63 -4.58
CA ASP A 68 2.83 -0.51 -3.52
C ASP A 68 2.31 -1.08 -2.19
N PHE A 69 1.03 -0.90 -1.88
CA PHE A 69 0.41 -1.52 -0.71
C PHE A 69 0.36 -3.05 -0.84
N VAL A 70 -0.03 -3.58 -1.99
CA VAL A 70 -0.05 -5.02 -2.28
C VAL A 70 1.34 -5.63 -2.13
N MET A 71 2.37 -5.01 -2.70
CA MET A 71 3.75 -5.51 -2.62
C MET A 71 4.39 -5.35 -1.23
N LYS A 72 3.78 -4.56 -0.34
CA LYS A 72 4.23 -4.31 1.05
C LYS A 72 3.19 -4.77 2.09
N ILE A 73 2.37 -5.72 1.69
CA ILE A 73 1.36 -6.35 2.54
C ILE A 73 2.02 -7.27 3.56
N GLN A 74 1.47 -7.34 4.78
CA GLN A 74 1.88 -8.37 5.71
C GLN A 74 1.32 -9.71 5.21
N HIS A 75 2.20 -10.69 5.00
CA HIS A 75 1.81 -12.00 4.53
C HIS A 75 1.37 -12.87 5.72
N GLY A 76 0.10 -13.28 5.71
CA GLY A 76 -0.40 -14.41 6.50
C GLY A 76 -0.54 -15.69 5.68
N THR A 77 -0.54 -15.54 4.34
CA THR A 77 -0.76 -16.58 3.34
C THR A 77 0.05 -16.26 2.09
N GLN A 78 0.06 -17.18 1.12
CA GLN A 78 0.43 -16.84 -0.25
C GLN A 78 -0.55 -15.79 -0.81
N ILE A 79 -0.04 -14.88 -1.65
CA ILE A 79 -0.81 -13.79 -2.27
C ILE A 79 -0.89 -13.96 -3.79
N VAL A 80 -1.92 -13.34 -4.38
CA VAL A 80 -1.99 -13.10 -5.82
C VAL A 80 -1.12 -11.89 -6.16
N TYR A 81 -0.25 -12.04 -7.15
CA TYR A 81 0.71 -11.03 -7.58
C TYR A 81 0.18 -10.17 -8.75
N PRO A 82 0.79 -9.00 -9.01
CA PRO A 82 0.29 -8.01 -9.98
C PRO A 82 -0.07 -8.54 -11.37
N LYS A 83 0.69 -9.51 -11.92
CA LYS A 83 0.37 -10.08 -13.24
C LYS A 83 -1.01 -10.72 -13.27
N ASP A 84 -1.35 -11.47 -12.21
CA ASP A 84 -2.59 -12.21 -12.12
C ASP A 84 -3.73 -11.30 -11.67
N LEU A 85 -3.45 -10.33 -10.80
CA LEU A 85 -4.41 -9.29 -10.40
C LEU A 85 -4.95 -8.53 -11.62
N GLY A 86 -4.05 -8.04 -12.49
CA GLY A 86 -4.45 -7.34 -13.71
C GLY A 86 -5.24 -8.23 -14.66
N TYR A 87 -4.81 -9.50 -14.81
CA TYR A 87 -5.51 -10.46 -15.65
C TYR A 87 -6.92 -10.80 -15.13
N ILE A 88 -7.10 -10.99 -13.82
CA ILE A 88 -8.41 -11.23 -13.19
C ILE A 88 -9.36 -10.07 -13.50
N VAL A 89 -8.91 -8.83 -13.31
CA VAL A 89 -9.73 -7.64 -13.58
C VAL A 89 -10.09 -7.55 -15.07
N ALA A 90 -9.12 -7.76 -15.95
CA ALA A 90 -9.35 -7.72 -17.40
C ALA A 90 -10.32 -8.81 -17.87
N ARG A 91 -10.21 -10.04 -17.34
CA ARG A 91 -11.06 -11.17 -17.72
C ARG A 91 -12.47 -11.11 -17.15
N THR A 92 -12.64 -10.50 -15.98
CA THR A 92 -13.95 -10.35 -15.33
C THR A 92 -14.73 -9.13 -15.82
N GLY A 93 -14.06 -8.20 -16.52
CA GLY A 93 -14.67 -6.93 -16.92
C GLY A 93 -14.98 -6.02 -15.73
N LEU A 94 -14.19 -6.14 -14.65
CA LEU A 94 -14.47 -5.43 -13.41
C LEU A 94 -14.21 -3.92 -13.57
N THR A 95 -15.17 -3.13 -13.13
CA THR A 95 -15.17 -1.66 -13.23
C THR A 95 -15.71 -1.02 -11.96
N SER A 96 -15.58 0.32 -11.89
CA SER A 96 -16.06 1.12 -10.77
C SER A 96 -17.55 0.91 -10.50
N GLY A 97 -17.93 0.84 -9.22
CA GLY A 97 -19.33 0.74 -8.79
C GLY A 97 -19.88 -0.68 -8.66
N GLN A 98 -19.17 -1.69 -9.15
CA GLN A 98 -19.61 -3.08 -9.07
C GLN A 98 -19.46 -3.67 -7.65
N LYS A 99 -20.28 -4.69 -7.37
CA LYS A 99 -20.18 -5.51 -6.16
C LYS A 99 -19.48 -6.82 -6.52
N VAL A 100 -18.50 -7.21 -5.72
CA VAL A 100 -17.68 -8.41 -5.96
C VAL A 100 -17.79 -9.32 -4.76
N VAL A 101 -17.86 -10.62 -5.02
CA VAL A 101 -17.69 -11.64 -3.99
C VAL A 101 -16.31 -12.29 -4.20
N GLU A 102 -15.54 -12.35 -3.12
CA GLU A 102 -14.25 -13.03 -3.03
C GLU A 102 -14.34 -14.11 -1.95
N ILE A 103 -13.80 -15.30 -2.22
CA ILE A 103 -13.74 -16.40 -1.25
C ILE A 103 -12.28 -16.82 -1.12
N GLY A 104 -11.79 -16.83 0.12
CA GLY A 104 -10.37 -16.88 0.45
C GLY A 104 -9.79 -15.47 0.49
N THR A 105 -10.06 -14.72 1.56
CA THR A 105 -9.47 -13.39 1.79
C THR A 105 -7.95 -13.46 1.91
N GLY A 106 -7.43 -14.50 2.57
CA GLY A 106 -6.01 -14.68 2.84
C GLY A 106 -5.39 -13.44 3.49
N SER A 107 -4.34 -12.90 2.88
CA SER A 107 -3.67 -11.69 3.38
C SER A 107 -4.35 -10.38 2.97
N GLY A 108 -5.42 -10.42 2.15
CA GLY A 108 -6.15 -9.25 1.65
C GLY A 108 -5.52 -8.55 0.44
N SER A 109 -4.60 -9.22 -0.28
CA SER A 109 -3.94 -8.66 -1.48
C SER A 109 -4.94 -8.42 -2.62
N LEU A 110 -5.65 -9.49 -3.02
CA LEU A 110 -6.66 -9.42 -4.07
C LEU A 110 -7.82 -8.53 -3.64
N THR A 111 -8.34 -8.68 -2.42
CA THR A 111 -9.35 -7.78 -1.84
C THR A 111 -8.98 -6.31 -1.97
N SER A 112 -7.77 -5.92 -1.55
CA SER A 112 -7.33 -4.52 -1.59
C SER A 112 -7.25 -4.01 -3.03
N PHE A 113 -6.76 -4.83 -3.96
CA PHE A 113 -6.68 -4.47 -5.37
C PHE A 113 -8.08 -4.28 -5.98
N LEU A 114 -8.98 -5.25 -5.78
CA LEU A 114 -10.37 -5.20 -6.28
C LEU A 114 -11.12 -3.99 -5.70
N ALA A 115 -10.97 -3.71 -4.39
CA ALA A 115 -11.54 -2.54 -3.74
C ALA A 115 -11.06 -1.23 -4.39
N GLY A 116 -9.78 -1.17 -4.77
CA GLY A 116 -9.19 -0.06 -5.51
C GLY A 116 -9.82 0.18 -6.90
N ILE A 117 -10.31 -0.88 -7.55
CA ILE A 117 -11.00 -0.83 -8.85
C ILE A 117 -12.47 -0.43 -8.69
N VAL A 118 -13.18 -1.03 -7.73
CA VAL A 118 -14.64 -0.85 -7.62
C VAL A 118 -15.04 0.43 -6.87
N LYS A 119 -14.11 1.12 -6.21
CA LYS A 119 -14.36 2.44 -5.58
C LYS A 119 -14.91 3.45 -6.59
N SER A 120 -15.67 4.48 -6.19
CA SER A 120 -16.04 4.86 -4.82
C SER A 120 -17.34 4.23 -4.30
N ARG A 121 -18.20 3.73 -5.20
CA ARG A 121 -19.54 3.23 -4.88
C ARG A 121 -19.68 1.70 -4.87
N GLY A 122 -18.70 0.98 -5.39
CA GLY A 122 -18.67 -0.48 -5.36
C GLY A 122 -18.23 -1.02 -4.01
N HIS A 123 -18.27 -2.35 -3.87
CA HIS A 123 -17.93 -3.03 -2.63
C HIS A 123 -17.40 -4.45 -2.90
N VAL A 124 -16.41 -4.89 -2.12
CA VAL A 124 -15.90 -6.26 -2.17
C VAL A 124 -16.33 -6.97 -0.90
N TYR A 125 -17.17 -7.99 -1.05
CA TYR A 125 -17.54 -8.91 0.02
C TYR A 125 -16.55 -10.07 0.00
N THR A 126 -15.62 -10.09 0.94
CA THR A 126 -14.62 -11.15 1.05
C THR A 126 -14.88 -12.04 2.25
N TYR A 127 -14.70 -13.34 2.07
CA TYR A 127 -14.92 -14.34 3.11
C TYR A 127 -13.70 -15.24 3.25
N ASP A 128 -13.31 -15.52 4.49
CA ASP A 128 -12.32 -16.54 4.80
C ASP A 128 -12.83 -17.39 5.94
N VAL A 129 -12.64 -18.71 5.84
CA VAL A 129 -13.04 -19.65 6.88
C VAL A 129 -12.12 -19.56 8.10
N GLU A 130 -10.91 -19.05 7.91
CA GLU A 130 -9.87 -19.02 8.94
C GLU A 130 -9.76 -17.62 9.57
N PRO A 131 -10.23 -17.44 10.83
CA PRO A 131 -10.33 -16.12 11.46
C PRO A 131 -8.98 -15.41 11.63
N LYS A 132 -7.86 -16.16 11.72
CA LYS A 132 -6.53 -15.54 11.85
C LYS A 132 -6.15 -14.75 10.59
N PHE A 133 -6.57 -15.21 9.40
CA PHE A 133 -6.30 -14.52 8.14
C PHE A 133 -7.14 -13.27 8.01
N MET A 134 -8.41 -13.31 8.45
CA MET A 134 -9.26 -12.12 8.50
C MET A 134 -8.64 -10.99 9.32
N LYS A 135 -8.00 -11.27 10.46
CA LYS A 135 -7.29 -10.26 11.27
C LYS A 135 -6.10 -9.63 10.53
N ILE A 136 -5.39 -10.40 9.71
CA ILE A 136 -4.26 -9.90 8.92
C ILE A 136 -4.77 -9.08 7.74
N ALA A 137 -5.74 -9.61 7.01
CA ALA A 137 -6.41 -8.94 5.90
C ALA A 137 -6.99 -7.59 6.32
N GLU A 138 -7.73 -7.53 7.43
CA GLU A 138 -8.32 -6.28 7.94
C GLU A 138 -7.26 -5.19 8.15
N LYS A 139 -6.14 -5.53 8.79
CA LYS A 139 -5.01 -4.59 9.00
C LYS A 139 -4.42 -4.12 7.67
N ASN A 140 -4.24 -5.03 6.73
CA ASN A 140 -3.67 -4.73 5.41
C ASN A 140 -4.61 -3.88 4.54
N ILE A 141 -5.89 -4.22 4.49
CA ILE A 141 -6.94 -3.50 3.75
C ILE A 141 -7.10 -2.10 4.35
N LYS A 142 -7.10 -1.96 5.68
CA LYS A 142 -7.09 -0.66 6.37
C LYS A 142 -5.84 0.15 6.06
N LYS A 143 -4.67 -0.49 6.05
CA LYS A 143 -3.39 0.14 5.66
C LYS A 143 -3.45 0.68 4.23
N ALA A 144 -4.05 -0.06 3.30
CA ALA A 144 -4.25 0.34 1.90
C ALA A 144 -5.35 1.39 1.70
N GLY A 145 -6.08 1.79 2.75
CA GLY A 145 -7.18 2.75 2.65
C GLY A 145 -8.42 2.17 1.95
N MET A 146 -8.58 0.85 1.97
CA MET A 146 -9.66 0.11 1.28
C MET A 146 -10.70 -0.50 2.22
N SER A 147 -10.60 -0.21 3.52
CA SER A 147 -11.57 -0.64 4.53
C SER A 147 -12.68 0.40 4.64
N LYS A 148 -13.94 -0.05 4.56
CA LYS A 148 -15.16 0.73 4.79
C LYS A 148 -16.08 -0.04 5.73
#